data_AF-A0A7J3M5X7-F1
#
_entry.id   AF-A0A7J3M5X7-F1
#
_cell.length_a   1.000
_cell.length_b   1.000
_cell.length_c   1.000
_cell.angle_alpha   90.00
_cell.angle_beta   90.00
_cell.angle_gamma   90.00
#
_symmetry.space_group_name_H-M   'P 1'
#
loop_
_entity.id
_entity.type
_entity.pdbx_description
1 polymer ?
#
loop_
_entity_poly.entity_id
_entity_poly.type
_entity_poly.pdbx_seq_one_letter_code
_entity_poly.pdbx_strand_id
1 'polypeptide(L)'
;MNYFFDENMLASASTPNDARYLNVPSYMLSILKSLALEIIEEYGAKTVYEKLKVIENFLKSNYKYSKNHTYPPEGFDPVLWFLFHEKRGVCVHFNSAFVLLARSLGIPSRLAGGYLIDPEQNYQVVYDSQAHVYAEVLFEGLGWVIFDATPPECCDSEKIDGEKRFTRVVIEITNLDNTGVKGSTFRVSGVVLDEYGLEVDGLIVKVYLKYSKSEGEIGFLVGSGIVENGLFNVACVAPLDINVGDYFVIAHTLPNGIYSGSWSDPQIRIMAKTYLSVESPEKVIVGRTFIVSGVLREEETDIPVVNETVTLIIGSKIYSAVTNEEGIFLIICSIEEPGNYTLLFRFNGSEYYLNSTCEKTIRVLALGITPMTKNPLIRGENACISGRVHAEDLAGDNEEVLISLSEINIATVRTDSNEYFNITFPVPSNYILGKSILKYLLLCNGYQVIQEVNVMARTQIMASAPELPVESNKPFNITAILIDDLNQPIQG
;
A
#
# COMPACT_ATOMS: atom_id res chain seq x y z
N MET A 1 -23.66 10.13 -27.01
CA MET A 1 -24.03 11.37 -27.74
C MET A 1 -23.94 11.01 -29.21
N ASN A 2 -25.08 10.74 -29.86
CA ASN A 2 -25.10 10.41 -31.28
C ASN A 2 -25.06 11.74 -32.06
N TYR A 3 -23.97 12.00 -32.76
CA TYR A 3 -23.85 13.19 -33.61
C TYR A 3 -24.65 12.94 -34.89
N PHE A 4 -25.86 13.49 -34.95
CA PHE A 4 -26.65 13.52 -36.18
C PHE A 4 -26.33 14.81 -36.92
N PHE A 5 -25.74 14.67 -38.11
CA PHE A 5 -25.54 15.79 -39.02
C PHE A 5 -26.73 15.85 -39.99
N ASP A 6 -27.36 17.02 -40.11
CA ASP A 6 -28.40 17.25 -41.11
C ASP A 6 -27.78 17.25 -42.53
N GLU A 7 -28.43 16.61 -43.50
CA GLU A 7 -27.87 16.51 -44.86
C GLU A 7 -27.74 17.88 -45.54
N ASN A 8 -28.63 18.85 -45.25
CA ASN A 8 -28.52 20.19 -45.83
C ASN A 8 -27.33 20.96 -45.22
N MET A 9 -27.04 20.70 -43.95
CA MET A 9 -25.87 21.24 -43.25
C MET A 9 -24.57 20.69 -43.84
N LEU A 10 -24.50 19.39 -44.13
CA LEU A 10 -23.36 18.79 -44.81
C LEU A 10 -23.22 19.27 -46.25
N ALA A 11 -24.32 19.39 -46.99
CA ALA A 11 -24.31 19.89 -48.37
C ALA A 11 -23.83 21.34 -48.50
N SER A 12 -24.04 22.17 -47.48
CA SER A 12 -23.59 23.57 -47.47
C SER A 12 -22.21 23.78 -46.83
N ALA A 13 -21.62 22.75 -46.21
CA ALA A 13 -20.36 22.86 -45.49
C ALA A 13 -19.13 22.91 -46.42
N SER A 14 -18.18 23.77 -46.09
CA SER A 14 -16.84 23.85 -46.69
C SER A 14 -15.85 22.96 -45.95
N THR A 15 -14.72 22.69 -46.59
CA THR A 15 -13.61 21.95 -45.99
C THR A 15 -12.38 22.85 -45.90
N PRO A 16 -11.63 22.81 -44.78
CA PRO A 16 -10.48 23.69 -44.60
C PRO A 16 -9.31 23.23 -45.46
N ASN A 17 -8.43 24.17 -45.82
CA ASN A 17 -7.18 23.83 -46.50
C ASN A 17 -6.09 23.41 -45.49
N ASP A 18 -6.11 22.15 -45.07
CA ASP A 18 -5.10 21.58 -44.14
C ASP A 18 -4.15 20.63 -44.86
N ALA A 19 -2.96 21.13 -45.19
CA ALA A 19 -1.93 20.41 -45.95
C ALA A 19 -1.50 19.05 -45.34
N ARG A 20 -1.68 18.85 -44.03
CA ARG A 20 -1.37 17.58 -43.35
C ARG A 20 -2.24 16.42 -43.85
N TYR A 21 -3.44 16.73 -44.33
CA TYR A 21 -4.43 15.74 -44.75
C TYR A 21 -4.68 15.73 -46.26
N LEU A 22 -3.80 16.38 -47.04
CA LEU A 22 -3.89 16.48 -48.50
C LEU A 22 -2.80 15.71 -49.25
N ASN A 23 -1.87 15.06 -48.52
CA ASN A 23 -0.75 14.39 -49.16
C ASN A 23 -1.20 13.20 -50.03
N VAL A 24 -0.82 13.25 -51.30
CA VAL A 24 -0.92 12.18 -52.30
C VAL A 24 0.44 12.07 -52.99
N PRO A 25 0.99 10.86 -53.19
CA PRO A 25 2.23 10.70 -53.94
C PRO A 25 2.11 11.31 -55.34
N SER A 26 3.10 12.11 -55.75
CA SER A 26 3.06 12.91 -56.98
C SER A 26 2.81 12.06 -58.24
N TYR A 27 3.31 10.83 -58.27
CA TYR A 27 3.14 9.90 -59.39
C TYR A 27 1.68 9.42 -59.58
N MET A 28 0.83 9.51 -58.54
CA MET A 28 -0.58 9.10 -58.57
C MET A 28 -1.55 10.26 -58.68
N LEU A 29 -1.10 11.50 -58.43
CA LEU A 29 -2.00 12.63 -58.26
C LEU A 29 -2.83 12.91 -59.52
N SER A 30 -2.21 12.89 -60.70
CA SER A 30 -2.91 13.18 -61.96
C SER A 30 -3.96 12.12 -62.28
N ILE A 31 -3.60 10.84 -62.18
CA ILE A 31 -4.49 9.71 -62.52
C ILE A 31 -5.68 9.62 -61.55
N LEU A 32 -5.45 9.82 -60.25
CA LEU A 32 -6.53 9.83 -59.26
C LEU A 32 -7.45 11.03 -59.44
N LYS A 33 -6.88 12.22 -59.70
CA LYS A 33 -7.68 13.43 -59.94
C LYS A 33 -8.54 13.31 -61.19
N SER A 34 -8.01 12.72 -62.26
CA SER A 34 -8.78 12.45 -63.48
C SER A 34 -9.96 11.53 -63.21
N LEU A 35 -9.76 10.41 -62.51
CA LEU A 35 -10.85 9.49 -62.15
C LEU A 35 -11.88 10.18 -61.23
N ALA A 36 -11.43 10.95 -60.24
CA ALA A 36 -12.32 11.65 -59.33
C ALA A 36 -13.19 12.69 -60.05
N LEU A 37 -12.63 13.44 -61.01
CA LEU A 37 -13.37 14.40 -61.82
C LEU A 37 -14.37 13.71 -62.77
N GLU A 38 -13.97 12.59 -63.39
CA GLU A 38 -14.87 11.78 -64.24
C GLU A 38 -16.12 11.34 -63.48
N ILE A 39 -15.94 10.79 -62.27
CA ILE A 39 -17.06 10.38 -61.40
C ILE A 39 -17.94 11.59 -61.03
N ILE A 40 -17.33 12.73 -60.67
CA ILE A 40 -18.09 13.92 -60.26
C ILE A 40 -18.91 14.50 -61.41
N GLU A 41 -18.35 14.54 -62.62
CA GLU A 41 -19.01 15.04 -63.82
C GLU A 41 -20.16 14.13 -64.25
N GLU A 42 -19.98 12.81 -64.21
CA GLU A 42 -21.01 11.82 -64.56
C GLU A 42 -22.28 11.98 -63.71
N TYR A 43 -22.11 12.19 -62.40
CA TYR A 43 -23.22 12.29 -61.44
C TYR A 43 -23.64 13.74 -61.13
N GLY A 44 -23.01 14.74 -61.77
CA GLY A 44 -23.39 16.15 -61.65
C GLY A 44 -23.23 16.77 -60.26
N ALA A 45 -22.30 16.27 -59.44
CA ALA A 45 -22.12 16.70 -58.05
C ALA A 45 -21.52 18.12 -57.93
N LYS A 46 -22.16 18.99 -57.16
CA LYS A 46 -21.80 20.43 -57.07
C LYS A 46 -21.09 20.74 -55.76
N THR A 47 -21.65 20.29 -54.63
CA THR A 47 -21.11 20.58 -53.30
C THR A 47 -19.98 19.62 -52.92
N VAL A 48 -19.16 19.97 -51.92
CA VAL A 48 -18.07 19.09 -51.47
C VAL A 48 -18.61 17.77 -50.94
N TYR A 49 -19.69 17.82 -50.15
CA TYR A 49 -20.37 16.62 -49.65
C TYR A 49 -20.93 15.75 -50.77
N GLU A 50 -21.61 16.34 -51.76
CA GLU A 50 -22.12 15.60 -52.93
C GLU A 50 -20.99 14.90 -53.69
N LYS A 51 -19.86 15.59 -53.91
CA LYS A 51 -18.68 15.02 -54.58
C LYS A 51 -18.14 13.79 -53.85
N LEU A 52 -18.10 13.84 -52.53
CA LEU A 52 -17.67 12.71 -51.70
C LEU A 52 -18.69 11.57 -51.74
N LYS A 53 -19.98 11.87 -51.61
CA LYS A 53 -21.04 10.86 -51.69
C LYS A 53 -21.08 10.14 -53.04
N VAL A 54 -20.86 10.83 -54.16
CA VAL A 54 -20.81 10.15 -55.47
C VAL A 54 -19.58 9.27 -55.61
N ILE A 55 -18.42 9.68 -55.07
CA ILE A 55 -17.22 8.82 -55.04
C ILE A 55 -17.45 7.59 -54.15
N GLU A 56 -18.04 7.77 -52.97
CA GLU A 56 -18.40 6.67 -52.05
C GLU A 56 -19.32 5.66 -52.75
N ASN A 57 -20.40 6.15 -53.36
CA ASN A 57 -21.38 5.32 -54.04
C ASN A 57 -20.80 4.66 -55.30
N PHE A 58 -19.96 5.37 -56.05
CA PHE A 58 -19.28 4.80 -57.22
C PHE A 58 -18.42 3.60 -56.82
N LEU A 59 -17.63 3.73 -55.74
CA LEU A 59 -16.85 2.62 -55.22
C LEU A 59 -17.74 1.46 -54.75
N LYS A 60 -18.84 1.75 -54.05
CA LYS A 60 -19.81 0.73 -53.61
C LYS A 60 -20.48 -0.03 -54.76
N SER A 61 -20.78 0.65 -55.86
CA SER A 61 -21.55 0.07 -56.98
C SER A 61 -20.68 -0.58 -58.05
N ASN A 62 -19.43 -0.14 -58.23
CA ASN A 62 -18.57 -0.60 -59.33
C ASN A 62 -17.47 -1.60 -58.90
N TYR A 63 -17.31 -1.82 -57.60
CA TYR A 63 -16.27 -2.68 -57.02
C TYR A 63 -16.90 -3.69 -56.09
N LYS A 64 -16.24 -4.84 -55.90
CA LYS A 64 -16.78 -5.95 -55.12
C LYS A 64 -15.99 -6.21 -53.84
N TYR A 65 -16.68 -6.33 -52.72
CA TYR A 65 -16.03 -6.78 -51.48
C TYR A 65 -15.66 -8.26 -51.59
N SER A 66 -14.38 -8.58 -51.36
CA SER A 66 -13.89 -9.95 -51.32
C SER A 66 -12.55 -10.08 -50.59
N LYS A 67 -12.49 -11.02 -49.63
CA LYS A 67 -11.21 -11.46 -49.04
C LYS A 67 -10.34 -12.23 -50.05
N ASN A 68 -10.94 -12.77 -51.11
CA ASN A 68 -10.24 -13.48 -52.18
C ASN A 68 -9.92 -12.53 -53.35
N HIS A 69 -8.98 -11.61 -53.12
CA HIS A 69 -8.46 -10.68 -54.12
C HIS A 69 -6.98 -10.98 -54.40
N THR A 70 -6.47 -10.53 -55.55
CA THR A 70 -5.05 -10.70 -55.88
C THR A 70 -4.21 -9.52 -55.38
N TYR A 71 -2.98 -9.81 -54.96
CA TYR A 71 -2.02 -8.78 -54.59
C TYR A 71 -1.45 -8.07 -55.83
N PRO A 72 -1.12 -6.77 -55.73
CA PRO A 72 -0.45 -6.07 -56.81
C PRO A 72 0.90 -6.73 -57.16
N PRO A 73 1.30 -6.74 -58.44
CA PRO A 73 2.66 -7.10 -58.82
C PRO A 73 3.69 -6.23 -58.09
N GLU A 74 4.91 -6.74 -57.92
CA GLU A 74 5.99 -6.00 -57.27
C GLU A 74 6.22 -4.64 -57.97
N GLY A 75 6.25 -3.57 -57.17
CA GLY A 75 6.42 -2.20 -57.67
C GLY A 75 5.13 -1.48 -58.09
N PHE A 76 3.96 -2.12 -58.03
CA PHE A 76 2.66 -1.45 -58.23
C PHE A 76 2.03 -0.98 -56.91
N ASP A 77 1.45 0.22 -56.93
CA ASP A 77 0.71 0.73 -55.78
C ASP A 77 -0.59 -0.07 -55.56
N PRO A 78 -0.86 -0.56 -54.33
CA PRO A 78 -2.04 -1.36 -54.02
C PRO A 78 -3.37 -0.66 -54.30
N VAL A 79 -3.44 0.67 -54.14
CA VAL A 79 -4.67 1.43 -54.39
C VAL A 79 -4.91 1.62 -55.88
N LEU A 80 -3.86 1.88 -56.67
CA LEU A 80 -4.00 1.90 -58.13
C LEU A 80 -4.40 0.53 -58.69
N TRP A 81 -3.80 -0.55 -58.18
CA TRP A 81 -4.16 -1.91 -58.58
C TRP A 81 -5.62 -2.22 -58.28
N PHE A 82 -6.09 -1.85 -57.08
CA PHE A 82 -7.51 -1.98 -56.72
C PHE A 82 -8.43 -1.17 -57.64
N LEU A 83 -8.14 0.11 -57.88
CA LEU A 83 -8.97 1.01 -58.68
C LEU A 83 -9.06 0.57 -60.15
N PHE A 84 -7.93 0.26 -60.77
CA PHE A 84 -7.87 0.12 -62.21
C PHE A 84 -7.83 -1.32 -62.72
N HIS A 85 -7.48 -2.30 -61.89
CA HIS A 85 -7.23 -3.67 -62.33
C HIS A 85 -8.07 -4.70 -61.56
N GLU A 86 -7.84 -4.87 -60.26
CA GLU A 86 -8.45 -5.95 -59.48
C GLU A 86 -9.95 -5.74 -59.25
N LYS A 87 -10.36 -4.51 -58.94
CA LYS A 87 -11.74 -4.11 -58.60
C LYS A 87 -12.44 -4.96 -57.52
N ARG A 88 -11.67 -5.75 -56.77
CA ARG A 88 -12.09 -6.56 -55.62
C ARG A 88 -11.17 -6.29 -54.45
N GLY A 89 -11.70 -6.19 -53.24
CA GLY A 89 -10.88 -5.87 -52.08
C GLY A 89 -11.61 -5.97 -50.75
N VAL A 90 -10.94 -5.52 -49.69
CA VAL A 90 -11.44 -5.47 -48.31
C VAL A 90 -11.55 -4.00 -47.88
N CYS A 91 -12.13 -3.72 -46.71
CA CYS A 91 -12.43 -2.35 -46.24
C CYS A 91 -11.26 -1.37 -46.37
N VAL A 92 -10.02 -1.82 -46.11
CA VAL A 92 -8.80 -1.02 -46.28
C VAL A 92 -8.63 -0.54 -47.73
N HIS A 93 -8.86 -1.38 -48.73
CA HIS A 93 -8.71 -1.02 -50.15
C HIS A 93 -9.73 0.05 -50.57
N PHE A 94 -11.01 -0.16 -50.22
CA PHE A 94 -12.10 0.76 -50.54
C PHE A 94 -11.89 2.13 -49.91
N ASN A 95 -11.65 2.17 -48.61
CA ASN A 95 -11.52 3.44 -47.91
C ASN A 95 -10.19 4.15 -48.20
N SER A 96 -9.10 3.41 -48.51
CA SER A 96 -7.85 4.01 -48.99
C SER A 96 -8.03 4.67 -50.35
N ALA A 97 -8.76 4.01 -51.27
CA ALA A 97 -9.11 4.57 -52.57
C ALA A 97 -9.95 5.83 -52.44
N PHE A 98 -10.98 5.80 -51.59
CA PHE A 98 -11.82 6.96 -51.30
C PHE A 98 -11.00 8.15 -50.78
N VAL A 99 -10.15 7.93 -49.76
CA VAL A 99 -9.33 8.98 -49.17
C VAL A 99 -8.37 9.59 -50.19
N LEU A 100 -7.73 8.77 -51.03
CA LEU A 100 -6.80 9.27 -52.03
C LEU A 100 -7.50 10.01 -53.18
N LEU A 101 -8.70 9.58 -53.61
CA LEU A 101 -9.53 10.32 -54.56
C LEU A 101 -9.95 11.68 -53.98
N ALA A 102 -10.41 11.73 -52.73
CA ALA A 102 -10.78 12.98 -52.06
C ALA A 102 -9.58 13.95 -51.94
N ARG A 103 -8.42 13.45 -51.49
CA ARG A 103 -7.19 14.26 -51.38
C ARG A 103 -6.71 14.79 -52.74
N SER A 104 -6.89 14.02 -53.82
CA SER A 104 -6.52 14.46 -55.18
C SER A 104 -7.32 15.68 -55.65
N LEU A 105 -8.49 15.90 -55.06
CA LEU A 105 -9.36 17.07 -55.27
C LEU A 105 -9.05 18.24 -54.32
N GLY A 106 -8.08 18.08 -53.42
CA GLY A 106 -7.77 19.07 -52.38
C GLY A 106 -8.69 19.00 -51.17
N ILE A 107 -9.37 17.87 -50.93
CA ILE A 107 -10.25 17.67 -49.78
C ILE A 107 -9.50 16.95 -48.65
N PRO A 108 -9.42 17.51 -47.43
CA PRO A 108 -8.70 16.90 -46.31
C PRO A 108 -9.42 15.64 -45.83
N SER A 109 -8.74 14.50 -45.93
CA SER A 109 -9.32 13.20 -45.56
C SER A 109 -8.31 12.30 -44.86
N ARG A 110 -8.78 11.37 -44.03
CA ARG A 110 -7.93 10.37 -43.33
C ARG A 110 -8.62 9.02 -43.24
N LEU A 111 -7.83 7.99 -42.95
CA LEU A 111 -8.34 6.68 -42.56
C LEU A 111 -8.47 6.62 -41.04
N ALA A 112 -9.53 5.99 -40.57
CA ALA A 112 -9.74 5.62 -39.19
C ALA A 112 -9.98 4.11 -39.12
N GLY A 113 -9.44 3.47 -38.09
CA GLY A 113 -9.61 2.04 -37.82
C GLY A 113 -10.30 1.85 -36.48
N GLY A 114 -11.18 0.85 -36.41
CA GLY A 114 -11.91 0.50 -35.21
C GLY A 114 -12.61 -0.85 -35.36
N TYR A 115 -13.70 -1.04 -34.64
CA TYR A 115 -14.49 -2.25 -34.71
C TYR A 115 -15.95 -1.89 -34.99
N LEU A 116 -16.61 -2.65 -35.86
CA LEU A 116 -18.05 -2.53 -36.10
C LEU A 116 -18.81 -3.07 -34.88
N ILE A 117 -19.53 -2.19 -34.20
CA ILE A 117 -20.30 -2.49 -32.99
C ILE A 117 -21.77 -2.15 -33.18
N ASP A 118 -22.65 -2.81 -32.43
CA ASP A 118 -24.07 -2.44 -32.34
C ASP A 118 -24.21 -1.20 -31.43
N PRO A 119 -24.58 -0.02 -31.97
CA PRO A 119 -24.65 1.21 -31.18
C PRO A 119 -25.76 1.20 -30.13
N GLU A 120 -26.72 0.27 -30.22
CA GLU A 120 -27.85 0.17 -29.28
C GLU A 120 -27.51 -0.71 -28.06
N GLN A 121 -26.38 -1.43 -28.08
CA GLN A 121 -25.95 -2.27 -26.96
C GLN A 121 -25.13 -1.49 -25.94
N ASN A 122 -25.55 -1.53 -24.68
CA ASN A 122 -24.78 -0.96 -23.57
C ASN A 122 -23.45 -1.69 -23.33
N TYR A 123 -23.40 -3.00 -23.60
CA TYR A 123 -22.20 -3.82 -23.50
C TYR A 123 -22.17 -4.85 -24.61
N GLN A 124 -21.03 -5.00 -25.28
CA GLN A 124 -20.81 -6.06 -26.26
C GLN A 124 -19.35 -6.51 -26.29
N VAL A 125 -19.14 -7.77 -26.62
CA VAL A 125 -17.80 -8.30 -26.86
C VAL A 125 -17.39 -7.93 -28.28
N VAL A 126 -16.18 -7.41 -28.41
CA VAL A 126 -15.58 -7.05 -29.69
C VAL A 126 -14.59 -8.13 -30.09
N TYR A 127 -14.80 -8.72 -31.25
CA TYR A 127 -13.95 -9.75 -31.86
C TYR A 127 -13.05 -9.13 -32.93
N ASP A 128 -11.89 -9.76 -33.16
CA ASP A 128 -10.96 -9.37 -34.23
C ASP A 128 -11.63 -9.36 -35.62
N SER A 129 -12.60 -10.25 -35.84
CA SER A 129 -13.40 -10.30 -37.07
C SER A 129 -14.26 -9.05 -37.33
N GLN A 130 -14.46 -8.20 -36.32
CA GLN A 130 -15.19 -6.93 -36.45
C GLN A 130 -14.27 -5.75 -36.79
N ALA A 131 -12.96 -5.97 -36.90
CA ALA A 131 -12.01 -4.92 -37.27
C ALA A 131 -12.39 -4.30 -38.62
N HIS A 132 -12.51 -2.98 -38.65
CA HIS A 132 -12.96 -2.24 -39.82
C HIS A 132 -12.21 -0.93 -39.99
N VAL A 133 -12.02 -0.53 -41.24
CA VAL A 133 -11.38 0.73 -41.61
C VAL A 133 -12.36 1.53 -42.44
N TYR A 134 -12.58 2.78 -42.05
CA TYR A 134 -13.46 3.75 -42.71
C TYR A 134 -12.72 5.06 -42.99
N ALA A 135 -13.28 5.90 -43.85
CA ALA A 135 -12.74 7.20 -44.16
C ALA A 135 -13.40 8.29 -43.29
N GLU A 136 -12.64 9.34 -42.99
CA GLU A 136 -13.15 10.55 -42.37
C GLU A 136 -12.71 11.77 -43.16
N VAL A 137 -13.60 12.75 -43.29
CA VAL A 137 -13.36 14.00 -44.01
C VAL A 137 -13.55 15.17 -43.07
N LEU A 138 -12.61 16.12 -43.08
CA LEU A 138 -12.65 17.28 -42.21
C LEU A 138 -13.51 18.39 -42.83
N PHE A 139 -14.59 18.78 -42.17
CA PHE A 139 -15.46 19.89 -42.53
C PHE A 139 -15.29 21.05 -41.55
N GLU A 140 -15.34 22.28 -42.06
CA GLU A 140 -15.26 23.49 -41.24
C GLU A 140 -16.45 23.59 -40.28
N GLY A 141 -16.18 23.78 -39.00
CA GLY A 141 -17.22 23.86 -37.96
C GLY A 141 -17.88 22.53 -37.57
N LEU A 142 -17.69 21.45 -38.35
CA LEU A 142 -18.30 20.13 -38.10
C LEU A 142 -17.31 19.08 -37.60
N GLY A 143 -16.00 19.29 -37.85
CA GLY A 143 -14.98 18.32 -37.51
C GLY A 143 -14.92 17.17 -38.52
N TRP A 144 -14.57 15.98 -38.04
CA TRP A 144 -14.41 14.78 -38.87
C TRP A 144 -15.76 14.09 -39.09
N VAL A 145 -16.17 13.98 -40.35
CA VAL A 145 -17.41 13.32 -40.77
C VAL A 145 -17.05 11.98 -41.42
N ILE A 146 -17.74 10.92 -41.02
CA ILE A 146 -17.48 9.55 -41.48
C ILE A 146 -18.05 9.32 -42.88
N PHE A 147 -17.25 8.69 -43.74
CA PHE A 147 -17.65 8.11 -45.01
C PHE A 147 -17.13 6.66 -45.05
N ASP A 148 -17.97 5.73 -45.47
CA ASP A 148 -17.53 4.34 -45.65
C ASP A 148 -17.81 3.90 -47.06
N ALA A 149 -16.75 3.75 -47.87
CA ALA A 149 -16.85 3.30 -49.25
C ALA A 149 -17.00 1.77 -49.38
N THR A 150 -17.01 1.03 -48.27
CA THR A 150 -17.15 -0.44 -48.29
C THR A 150 -18.60 -0.83 -48.59
N PRO A 151 -18.87 -1.76 -49.53
CA PRO A 151 -20.21 -2.28 -49.79
C PRO A 151 -20.82 -2.97 -48.55
N PRO A 152 -22.15 -2.87 -48.34
CA PRO A 152 -22.83 -3.47 -47.18
C PRO A 152 -22.81 -5.01 -47.18
N GLU A 153 -22.48 -5.66 -48.30
CA GLU A 153 -22.25 -7.12 -48.40
C GLU A 153 -21.10 -7.61 -47.49
N CYS A 154 -20.28 -6.71 -46.94
CA CYS A 154 -19.33 -7.02 -45.87
C CYS A 154 -20.03 -7.40 -44.53
N CYS A 155 -21.27 -6.94 -44.33
CA CYS A 155 -22.06 -7.11 -43.11
C CYS A 155 -23.05 -8.29 -43.19
N ASP A 156 -23.28 -8.85 -44.38
CA ASP A 156 -23.81 -10.20 -44.48
C ASP A 156 -22.67 -11.14 -44.08
N SER A 157 -22.63 -11.45 -42.78
CA SER A 157 -22.11 -12.72 -42.30
C SER A 157 -22.46 -13.78 -43.33
N GLU A 158 -21.51 -14.65 -43.68
CA GLU A 158 -21.80 -15.92 -44.34
C GLU A 158 -23.16 -16.41 -43.82
N LYS A 159 -24.20 -16.34 -44.67
CA LYS A 159 -25.41 -17.11 -44.43
C LYS A 159 -24.95 -18.54 -44.62
N ILE A 160 -24.41 -19.09 -43.53
CA ILE A 160 -24.20 -20.51 -43.34
C ILE A 160 -25.61 -21.09 -43.44
N ASP A 161 -25.84 -21.72 -44.58
CA ASP A 161 -27.05 -22.46 -44.89
C ASP A 161 -27.24 -23.51 -43.79
N GLY A 162 -28.32 -23.37 -43.02
CA GLY A 162 -28.65 -24.23 -41.89
C GLY A 162 -28.91 -23.45 -40.60
N GLU A 163 -30.15 -23.46 -40.12
CA GLU A 163 -30.51 -23.02 -38.76
C GLU A 163 -29.63 -23.75 -37.73
N LYS A 164 -28.49 -23.18 -37.34
CA LYS A 164 -27.89 -23.51 -36.05
C LYS A 164 -28.80 -22.92 -34.99
N ARG A 165 -29.68 -23.74 -34.44
CA ARG A 165 -30.41 -23.40 -33.22
C ARG A 165 -29.38 -23.10 -32.15
N PHE A 166 -29.33 -21.85 -31.71
CA PHE A 166 -28.54 -21.46 -30.54
C PHE A 166 -29.14 -22.15 -29.33
N THR A 167 -28.45 -23.18 -28.84
CA THR A 167 -28.89 -23.90 -27.65
C THR A 167 -28.46 -23.13 -26.41
N ARG A 168 -29.40 -22.86 -25.50
CA ARG A 168 -29.06 -22.19 -24.24
C ARG A 168 -28.24 -23.14 -23.39
N VAL A 169 -27.11 -22.68 -22.86
CA VAL A 169 -26.37 -23.43 -21.84
C VAL A 169 -26.73 -22.94 -20.45
N VAL A 170 -26.53 -23.81 -19.48
CA VAL A 170 -26.63 -23.55 -18.06
C VAL A 170 -25.25 -23.83 -17.47
N ILE A 171 -24.65 -22.82 -16.88
CA ILE A 171 -23.45 -22.99 -16.06
C ILE A 171 -23.86 -23.02 -14.60
N GLU A 172 -23.34 -23.98 -13.86
CA GLU A 172 -23.54 -24.08 -12.41
C GLU A 172 -22.21 -24.31 -11.72
N ILE A 173 -21.82 -23.40 -10.83
CA ILE A 173 -20.67 -23.63 -9.93
C ILE A 173 -21.11 -24.64 -8.88
N THR A 174 -20.46 -25.80 -8.86
CA THR A 174 -20.77 -26.90 -7.93
C THR A 174 -19.81 -26.94 -6.75
N ASN A 175 -18.61 -26.39 -6.91
CA ASN A 175 -17.61 -26.33 -5.85
C ASN A 175 -16.80 -25.03 -5.93
N LEU A 176 -16.79 -24.31 -4.82
CA LEU A 176 -16.17 -23.01 -4.63
C LEU A 176 -15.58 -22.95 -3.22
N ASP A 177 -14.35 -22.48 -3.10
CA ASP A 177 -13.76 -22.18 -1.79
C ASP A 177 -14.57 -21.05 -1.09
N ASN A 178 -14.96 -21.26 0.17
CA ASN A 178 -15.76 -20.27 0.91
C ASN A 178 -15.00 -18.95 1.15
N THR A 179 -13.68 -18.99 1.15
CA THR A 179 -12.80 -17.84 1.36
C THR A 179 -11.70 -17.78 0.30
N GLY A 180 -11.38 -16.58 -0.16
CA GLY A 180 -10.21 -16.27 -0.99
C GLY A 180 -9.30 -15.31 -0.24
N VAL A 181 -7.99 -15.53 -0.32
CA VAL A 181 -7.01 -14.59 0.27
C VAL A 181 -6.39 -13.79 -0.87
N LYS A 182 -6.34 -12.46 -0.74
CA LYS A 182 -5.69 -11.56 -1.72
C LYS A 182 -4.29 -12.08 -2.09
N GLY A 183 -3.99 -12.13 -3.39
CA GLY A 183 -2.74 -12.65 -3.94
C GLY A 183 -2.61 -14.17 -3.94
N SER A 184 -3.52 -14.90 -3.30
CA SER A 184 -3.53 -16.37 -3.26
C SER A 184 -4.51 -16.97 -4.26
N THR A 185 -4.30 -18.25 -4.58
CA THR A 185 -5.19 -19.00 -5.46
C THR A 185 -6.39 -19.59 -4.71
N PHE A 186 -7.58 -19.51 -5.31
CA PHE A 186 -8.77 -20.25 -4.91
C PHE A 186 -9.34 -21.02 -6.11
N ARG A 187 -10.08 -22.10 -5.87
CA ARG A 187 -10.63 -22.94 -6.94
C ARG A 187 -12.11 -22.68 -7.17
N VAL A 188 -12.47 -22.64 -8.45
CA VAL A 188 -13.87 -22.55 -8.90
C VAL A 188 -14.11 -23.66 -9.91
N SER A 189 -15.06 -24.53 -9.61
CA SER A 189 -15.40 -25.67 -10.46
C SER A 189 -16.90 -25.89 -10.55
N GLY A 190 -17.33 -26.45 -11.66
CA GLY A 190 -18.74 -26.55 -11.98
C GLY A 190 -19.01 -27.35 -13.23
N VAL A 191 -20.29 -27.38 -13.60
CA VAL A 191 -20.79 -28.04 -14.81
C VAL A 191 -21.26 -27.01 -15.83
N VAL A 192 -21.15 -27.37 -17.11
CA VAL A 192 -21.78 -26.65 -18.22
C VAL A 192 -22.64 -27.64 -18.98
N LEU A 193 -23.95 -27.40 -18.94
CA LEU A 193 -24.97 -28.24 -19.53
C LEU A 193 -25.72 -27.46 -20.61
N ASP A 194 -26.28 -28.16 -21.59
CA ASP A 194 -27.23 -27.57 -22.53
C ASP A 194 -28.66 -27.48 -21.96
N GLU A 195 -29.60 -26.94 -22.72
CA GLU A 195 -31.00 -26.78 -22.28
C GLU A 195 -31.73 -28.12 -22.04
N TYR A 196 -31.16 -29.22 -22.51
CA TYR A 196 -31.66 -30.59 -22.31
C TYR A 196 -30.91 -31.34 -21.20
N GLY A 197 -29.93 -30.71 -20.55
CA GLY A 197 -29.14 -31.29 -19.48
C GLY A 197 -27.97 -32.17 -19.95
N LEU A 198 -27.56 -32.06 -21.21
CA LEU A 198 -26.39 -32.76 -21.75
C LEU A 198 -25.11 -31.94 -21.54
N GLU A 199 -24.01 -32.63 -21.31
CA GLU A 199 -22.68 -32.04 -21.12
C GLU A 199 -22.19 -31.31 -22.37
N VAL A 200 -21.61 -30.12 -22.19
CA VAL A 200 -21.11 -29.29 -23.29
C VAL A 200 -19.59 -29.07 -23.18
N ASP A 201 -18.86 -29.45 -24.21
CA ASP A 201 -17.39 -29.38 -24.24
C ASP A 201 -16.82 -28.26 -25.12
N GLY A 202 -15.56 -27.90 -24.85
CA GLY A 202 -14.79 -26.97 -25.68
C GLY A 202 -15.17 -25.50 -25.54
N LEU A 203 -16.15 -25.18 -24.67
CA LEU A 203 -16.44 -23.81 -24.29
C LEU A 203 -15.35 -23.26 -23.35
N ILE A 204 -15.13 -21.94 -23.43
CA ILE A 204 -14.26 -21.23 -22.49
C ILE A 204 -15.13 -20.65 -21.38
N VAL A 205 -14.82 -21.01 -20.13
CA VAL A 205 -15.38 -20.39 -18.93
C VAL A 205 -14.44 -19.30 -18.46
N LYS A 206 -14.97 -18.10 -18.24
CA LYS A 206 -14.30 -16.99 -17.56
C LYS A 206 -14.94 -16.80 -16.19
N VAL A 207 -14.09 -16.60 -15.18
CA VAL A 207 -14.53 -16.39 -13.80
C VAL A 207 -14.20 -14.96 -13.39
N TYR A 208 -15.19 -14.26 -12.86
CA TYR A 208 -15.07 -12.89 -12.41
C TYR A 208 -15.43 -12.76 -10.92
N LEU A 209 -14.80 -11.81 -10.23
CA LEU A 209 -15.26 -11.34 -8.92
C LEU A 209 -16.01 -10.01 -9.07
N LYS A 210 -17.20 -9.92 -8.49
CA LYS A 210 -18.01 -8.71 -8.52
C LYS A 210 -18.51 -8.38 -7.11
N TYR A 211 -18.38 -7.14 -6.66
CA TYR A 211 -18.74 -6.75 -5.30
C TYR A 211 -20.26 -6.63 -5.13
N SER A 212 -20.97 -6.13 -6.15
CA SER A 212 -22.43 -6.04 -6.19
C SER A 212 -23.00 -6.63 -7.49
N LYS A 213 -24.32 -6.90 -7.53
CA LYS A 213 -25.01 -7.30 -8.77
C LYS A 213 -25.53 -6.10 -9.59
N SER A 214 -25.27 -4.87 -9.15
CA SER A 214 -25.73 -3.66 -9.82
C SER A 214 -25.31 -3.61 -11.30
N GLU A 215 -26.21 -3.12 -12.15
CA GLU A 215 -25.90 -2.82 -13.54
C GLU A 215 -24.81 -1.74 -13.61
N GLY A 216 -23.75 -2.00 -14.38
CA GLY A 216 -22.64 -1.06 -14.60
C GLY A 216 -21.37 -1.28 -13.78
N GLU A 217 -21.39 -2.14 -12.77
CA GLU A 217 -20.17 -2.50 -12.05
C GLU A 217 -19.34 -3.51 -12.87
N ILE A 218 -18.04 -3.21 -13.03
CA ILE A 218 -17.09 -4.03 -13.76
C ILE A 218 -16.54 -5.10 -12.82
N GLY A 219 -16.75 -6.38 -13.15
CA GLY A 219 -16.15 -7.49 -12.42
C GLY A 219 -14.67 -7.69 -12.76
N PHE A 220 -13.88 -8.12 -11.78
CA PHE A 220 -12.47 -8.45 -11.95
C PHE A 220 -12.32 -9.85 -12.55
N LEU A 221 -11.71 -9.98 -13.72
CA LEU A 221 -11.39 -11.30 -14.30
C LEU A 221 -10.31 -11.98 -13.44
N VAL A 222 -10.64 -13.10 -12.80
CA VAL A 222 -9.75 -13.79 -11.86
C VAL A 222 -9.27 -15.14 -12.36
N GLY A 223 -9.89 -15.69 -13.41
CA GLY A 223 -9.50 -16.96 -14.00
C GLY A 223 -10.22 -17.26 -15.31
N SER A 224 -9.65 -18.19 -16.08
CA SER A 224 -10.26 -18.73 -17.29
C SER A 224 -9.87 -20.21 -17.44
N GLY A 225 -10.78 -21.02 -17.96
CA GLY A 225 -10.54 -22.43 -18.27
C GLY A 225 -11.39 -22.93 -19.42
N ILE A 226 -11.12 -24.15 -19.86
CA ILE A 226 -11.85 -24.83 -20.92
C ILE A 226 -12.76 -25.89 -20.27
N VAL A 227 -13.94 -26.11 -20.83
CA VAL A 227 -14.86 -27.17 -20.39
C VAL A 227 -14.45 -28.49 -21.04
N GLU A 228 -14.27 -29.53 -20.21
CA GLU A 228 -13.94 -30.89 -20.63
C GLU A 228 -14.87 -31.90 -19.93
N ASN A 229 -15.55 -32.75 -20.71
CA ASN A 229 -16.62 -33.65 -20.26
C ASN A 229 -17.70 -32.93 -19.43
N GLY A 230 -18.16 -31.77 -19.93
CA GLY A 230 -19.15 -30.91 -19.29
C GLY A 230 -18.69 -30.26 -17.98
N LEU A 231 -17.42 -30.41 -17.59
CA LEU A 231 -16.87 -29.91 -16.34
C LEU A 231 -15.85 -28.80 -16.59
N PHE A 232 -15.86 -27.78 -15.74
CA PHE A 232 -14.77 -26.80 -15.67
C PHE A 232 -14.15 -26.79 -14.28
N ASN A 233 -12.84 -26.56 -14.23
CA ASN A 233 -12.09 -26.37 -13.01
C ASN A 233 -11.03 -25.29 -13.24
N VAL A 234 -11.23 -24.13 -12.64
CA VAL A 234 -10.43 -22.92 -12.85
C VAL A 234 -9.72 -22.56 -11.55
N ALA A 235 -8.40 -22.51 -11.60
CA ALA A 235 -7.60 -21.87 -10.56
C ALA A 235 -7.70 -20.36 -10.75
N CYS A 236 -8.32 -19.68 -9.79
CA CYS A 236 -8.51 -18.23 -9.78
C CYS A 236 -7.53 -17.57 -8.82
N VAL A 237 -7.10 -16.34 -9.11
CA VAL A 237 -6.27 -15.55 -8.20
C VAL A 237 -7.04 -14.32 -7.76
N ALA A 238 -7.17 -14.12 -6.45
CA ALA A 238 -7.77 -12.90 -5.91
C ALA A 238 -6.79 -11.73 -6.14
N PRO A 239 -7.19 -10.65 -6.84
CA PRO A 239 -6.30 -9.52 -7.09
C PRO A 239 -5.84 -8.84 -5.79
N LEU A 240 -4.70 -8.14 -5.83
CA LEU A 240 -4.16 -7.43 -4.67
C LEU A 240 -4.82 -6.05 -4.46
N ASP A 241 -5.30 -5.44 -5.54
CA ASP A 241 -5.87 -4.09 -5.59
C ASP A 241 -7.37 -4.04 -5.23
N ILE A 242 -8.01 -5.20 -5.00
CA ILE A 242 -9.40 -5.24 -4.54
C ILE A 242 -9.51 -5.04 -3.03
N ASN A 243 -10.62 -4.46 -2.60
CA ASN A 243 -10.97 -4.36 -1.18
C ASN A 243 -11.33 -5.75 -0.62
N VAL A 244 -11.06 -5.98 0.66
CA VAL A 244 -11.63 -7.14 1.35
C VAL A 244 -13.16 -7.01 1.46
N GLY A 245 -13.87 -8.13 1.52
CA GLY A 245 -15.33 -8.13 1.53
C GLY A 245 -15.95 -9.39 0.95
N ASP A 246 -17.28 -9.43 0.91
CA ASP A 246 -18.03 -10.52 0.27
C ASP A 246 -18.29 -10.17 -1.20
N TYR A 247 -17.89 -11.06 -2.11
CA TYR A 247 -17.99 -10.90 -3.55
C TYR A 247 -18.85 -12.01 -4.16
N PHE A 248 -19.49 -11.72 -5.27
CA PHE A 248 -20.09 -12.71 -6.16
C PHE A 248 -19.04 -13.26 -7.12
N VAL A 249 -18.95 -14.58 -7.22
CA VAL A 249 -18.11 -15.30 -8.19
C VAL A 249 -18.95 -15.58 -9.41
N ILE A 250 -18.68 -14.86 -10.48
CA ILE A 250 -19.44 -14.97 -11.72
C ILE A 250 -18.70 -15.87 -12.69
N ALA A 251 -19.18 -17.08 -12.91
CA ALA A 251 -18.70 -17.93 -14.00
C ALA A 251 -19.55 -17.73 -15.25
N HIS A 252 -18.91 -17.49 -16.39
CA HIS A 252 -19.58 -17.19 -17.66
C HIS A 252 -18.92 -17.90 -18.85
N THR A 253 -19.72 -18.54 -19.69
CA THR A 253 -19.30 -19.01 -21.02
C THR A 253 -19.77 -18.06 -22.12
N LEU A 254 -18.88 -17.71 -23.05
CA LEU A 254 -19.23 -16.85 -24.19
C LEU A 254 -19.93 -17.64 -25.29
N PRO A 255 -20.88 -17.03 -26.03
CA PRO A 255 -21.48 -17.67 -27.20
C PRO A 255 -20.42 -18.05 -28.24
N ASN A 256 -20.51 -19.25 -28.81
CA ASN A 256 -19.54 -19.76 -29.79
C ASN A 256 -20.17 -20.06 -31.16
N GLY A 257 -21.37 -19.54 -31.43
CA GLY A 257 -22.14 -19.79 -32.66
C GLY A 257 -22.98 -21.07 -32.67
N ILE A 258 -22.89 -21.91 -31.62
CA ILE A 258 -23.77 -23.08 -31.40
C ILE A 258 -24.50 -22.93 -30.07
N TYR A 259 -23.80 -22.46 -29.05
CA TYR A 259 -24.32 -22.28 -27.70
C TYR A 259 -24.51 -20.80 -27.38
N SER A 260 -25.58 -20.48 -26.65
CA SER A 260 -25.77 -19.18 -26.01
C SER A 260 -24.89 -19.06 -24.77
N GLY A 261 -24.60 -17.84 -24.29
CA GLY A 261 -23.89 -17.64 -23.03
C GLY A 261 -24.74 -17.95 -21.80
N SER A 262 -24.09 -18.22 -20.67
CA SER A 262 -24.76 -18.52 -19.40
C SER A 262 -23.94 -18.07 -18.19
N TRP A 263 -24.59 -17.80 -17.06
CA TRP A 263 -23.98 -17.20 -15.88
C TRP A 263 -24.35 -17.95 -14.59
N SER A 264 -23.40 -18.06 -13.64
CA SER A 264 -23.60 -18.56 -12.28
C SER A 264 -22.93 -17.62 -11.28
N ASP A 265 -23.54 -17.33 -10.13
CA ASP A 265 -23.12 -16.26 -9.22
C ASP A 265 -23.20 -16.56 -7.70
N PRO A 266 -22.56 -17.64 -7.20
CA PRO A 266 -22.37 -17.87 -5.76
C PRO A 266 -21.48 -16.79 -5.11
N GLN A 267 -21.42 -16.78 -3.78
CA GLN A 267 -20.62 -15.82 -3.01
C GLN A 267 -19.31 -16.42 -2.49
N ILE A 268 -18.27 -15.58 -2.42
CA ILE A 268 -16.98 -15.86 -1.78
C ILE A 268 -16.60 -14.69 -0.88
N ARG A 269 -15.94 -14.97 0.23
CA ARG A 269 -15.35 -13.94 1.10
C ARG A 269 -13.89 -13.71 0.76
N ILE A 270 -13.54 -12.50 0.33
CA ILE A 270 -12.15 -12.10 0.09
C ILE A 270 -11.56 -11.49 1.36
N MET A 271 -10.43 -12.06 1.80
CA MET A 271 -9.71 -11.69 3.01
C MET A 271 -8.27 -11.23 2.69
N ALA A 272 -7.65 -10.52 3.62
CA ALA A 272 -6.24 -10.15 3.55
C ALA A 272 -5.42 -10.78 4.69
N LYS A 273 -4.17 -11.15 4.40
CA LYS A 273 -3.17 -11.41 5.45
C LYS A 273 -2.77 -10.10 6.09
N THR A 274 -2.43 -10.15 7.38
CA THR A 274 -1.97 -8.98 8.13
C THR A 274 -0.60 -9.20 8.74
N TYR A 275 0.08 -8.12 9.05
CA TYR A 275 1.28 -8.15 9.87
C TYR A 275 1.23 -7.07 10.95
N LEU A 276 1.95 -7.33 12.03
CA LEU A 276 2.18 -6.40 13.13
C LEU A 276 3.63 -5.93 13.11
N SER A 277 3.84 -4.62 13.12
CA SER A 277 5.15 -4.02 13.38
C SER A 277 5.07 -3.16 14.62
N VAL A 278 5.99 -3.37 15.57
CA VAL A 278 5.89 -2.83 16.93
C VAL A 278 7.20 -2.19 17.35
N GLU A 279 7.08 -1.04 17.99
CA GLU A 279 8.14 -0.30 18.65
C GLU A 279 7.92 -0.30 20.16
N SER A 280 8.89 -0.82 20.90
CA SER A 280 8.88 -0.89 22.36
C SER A 280 10.25 -0.51 22.91
N PRO A 281 10.33 0.09 24.11
CA PRO A 281 11.60 0.31 24.78
C PRO A 281 12.31 -1.01 25.09
N GLU A 282 13.63 -1.03 25.04
CA GLU A 282 14.43 -2.22 25.39
C GLU A 282 14.52 -2.45 26.91
N LYS A 283 14.48 -1.36 27.67
CA LYS A 283 14.62 -1.36 29.13
C LYS A 283 13.62 -0.40 29.78
N VAL A 284 13.05 -0.80 30.91
CA VAL A 284 12.15 0.02 31.72
C VAL A 284 12.42 -0.18 33.21
N ILE A 285 11.96 0.76 34.04
CA ILE A 285 12.03 0.65 35.50
C ILE A 285 10.77 -0.02 36.02
N VAL A 286 10.92 -0.93 37.00
CA VAL A 286 9.82 -1.59 37.71
C VAL A 286 8.78 -0.58 38.19
N GLY A 287 7.49 -0.89 38.00
CA GLY A 287 6.35 -0.10 38.48
C GLY A 287 6.07 1.18 37.70
N ARG A 288 6.98 1.62 36.82
CA ARG A 288 6.75 2.79 35.95
C ARG A 288 5.92 2.39 34.73
N THR A 289 5.06 3.30 34.30
CA THR A 289 4.32 3.15 33.04
C THR A 289 5.25 3.44 31.87
N PHE A 290 5.08 2.67 30.80
CA PHE A 290 5.75 2.91 29.52
C PHE A 290 4.75 2.69 28.39
N ILE A 291 5.08 3.27 27.24
CA ILE A 291 4.27 3.21 26.03
C ILE A 291 4.88 2.22 25.08
N VAL A 292 4.04 1.39 24.48
CA VAL A 292 4.35 0.62 23.30
C VAL A 292 3.42 1.07 22.18
N SER A 293 3.98 1.25 20.98
CA SER A 293 3.22 1.62 19.79
C SER A 293 3.51 0.63 18.66
N GLY A 294 2.57 0.50 17.74
CA GLY A 294 2.77 -0.30 16.56
C GLY A 294 1.74 -0.02 15.48
N VAL A 295 1.89 -0.71 14.36
CA VAL A 295 0.97 -0.67 13.22
C VAL A 295 0.46 -2.07 12.90
N LEU A 296 -0.82 -2.15 12.50
CA LEU A 296 -1.45 -3.33 11.93
C LEU A 296 -1.82 -3.01 10.48
N ARG A 297 -1.31 -3.79 9.54
CA ARG A 297 -1.46 -3.52 8.10
C ARG A 297 -1.63 -4.81 7.30
N GLU A 298 -2.21 -4.70 6.11
CA GLU A 298 -2.24 -5.77 5.13
C GLU A 298 -0.81 -6.12 4.66
N GLU A 299 -0.48 -7.41 4.61
CA GLU A 299 0.87 -7.90 4.31
C GLU A 299 1.34 -7.57 2.89
N GLU A 300 0.44 -7.67 1.90
CA GLU A 300 0.80 -7.55 0.48
C GLU A 300 0.65 -6.12 -0.08
N THR A 301 -0.16 -5.27 0.56
CA THR A 301 -0.55 -3.95 0.04
C THR A 301 -0.16 -2.80 0.95
N ASP A 302 0.27 -3.08 2.17
CA ASP A 302 0.58 -2.09 3.22
C ASP A 302 -0.61 -1.17 3.57
N ILE A 303 -1.85 -1.61 3.25
CA ILE A 303 -3.06 -0.87 3.60
C ILE A 303 -3.30 -0.95 5.12
N PRO A 304 -3.58 0.18 5.80
CA PRO A 304 -3.95 0.20 7.21
C PRO A 304 -5.17 -0.65 7.55
N VAL A 305 -5.06 -1.45 8.61
CA VAL A 305 -6.20 -2.18 9.18
C VAL A 305 -6.77 -1.37 10.33
N VAL A 306 -7.94 -0.79 10.12
CA VAL A 306 -8.53 0.24 10.99
C VAL A 306 -9.59 -0.36 11.94
N ASN A 307 -9.73 0.24 13.13
CA ASN A 307 -10.73 -0.12 14.12
C ASN A 307 -10.69 -1.59 14.58
N GLU A 308 -9.51 -2.20 14.55
CA GLU A 308 -9.28 -3.59 14.98
C GLU A 308 -8.54 -3.65 16.31
N THR A 309 -8.81 -4.69 17.10
CA THR A 309 -8.23 -4.83 18.45
C THR A 309 -6.93 -5.61 18.42
N VAL A 310 -5.84 -4.97 18.83
CA VAL A 310 -4.54 -5.61 19.08
C VAL A 310 -4.38 -5.86 20.58
N THR A 311 -4.04 -7.10 20.93
CA THR A 311 -3.81 -7.52 22.31
C THR A 311 -2.31 -7.63 22.59
N LEU A 312 -1.86 -7.09 23.72
CA LEU A 312 -0.52 -7.29 24.26
C LEU A 312 -0.61 -8.17 25.51
N ILE A 313 0.14 -9.27 25.50
CA ILE A 313 0.25 -10.21 26.62
C ILE A 313 1.65 -10.10 27.23
N ILE A 314 1.71 -9.86 28.54
CA ILE A 314 2.96 -9.76 29.32
C ILE A 314 2.81 -10.65 30.56
N GLY A 315 3.40 -11.85 30.51
CA GLY A 315 3.18 -12.85 31.57
C GLY A 315 1.70 -13.20 31.70
N SER A 316 1.08 -12.86 32.85
CA SER A 316 -0.36 -13.04 33.10
C SER A 316 -1.21 -11.81 32.82
N LYS A 317 -0.62 -10.63 32.56
CA LYS A 317 -1.35 -9.40 32.28
C LYS A 317 -1.70 -9.32 30.79
N ILE A 318 -2.90 -8.83 30.50
CA ILE A 318 -3.41 -8.62 29.15
C ILE A 318 -3.81 -7.16 29.01
N TYR A 319 -3.30 -6.52 27.95
CA TYR A 319 -3.63 -5.17 27.53
C TYR A 319 -4.22 -5.21 26.12
N SER A 320 -5.00 -4.20 25.75
CA SER A 320 -5.58 -4.10 24.41
C SER A 320 -5.65 -2.65 23.95
N ALA A 321 -5.47 -2.43 22.66
CA ALA A 321 -5.73 -1.15 22.00
C ALA A 321 -6.43 -1.38 20.67
N VAL A 322 -7.13 -0.36 20.20
CA VAL A 322 -7.80 -0.35 18.90
C VAL A 322 -6.99 0.49 17.93
N THR A 323 -6.85 0.04 16.69
CA THR A 323 -6.12 0.76 15.64
C THR A 323 -6.89 1.98 15.14
N ASN A 324 -6.19 3.08 14.89
CA ASN A 324 -6.77 4.29 14.31
C ASN A 324 -6.90 4.19 12.77
N GLU A 325 -7.24 5.30 12.10
CA GLU A 325 -7.38 5.38 10.64
C GLU A 325 -6.08 5.08 9.86
N GLU A 326 -4.92 5.20 10.52
CA GLU A 326 -3.60 4.88 9.94
C GLU A 326 -3.12 3.48 10.33
N GLY A 327 -3.95 2.68 11.02
CA GLY A 327 -3.62 1.34 11.50
C GLY A 327 -2.72 1.35 12.73
N ILE A 328 -2.49 2.51 13.35
CA ILE A 328 -1.61 2.70 14.51
C ILE A 328 -2.38 2.38 15.80
N PHE A 329 -1.74 1.66 16.71
CA PHE A 329 -2.23 1.43 18.08
C PHE A 329 -1.20 1.85 19.12
N LEU A 330 -1.68 2.25 20.30
CA LEU A 330 -0.87 2.67 21.45
C LEU A 330 -1.35 1.98 22.72
N ILE A 331 -0.44 1.30 23.42
CA ILE A 331 -0.72 0.60 24.68
C ILE A 331 0.16 1.17 25.78
N ILE A 332 -0.48 1.64 26.86
CA ILE A 332 0.20 2.06 28.09
C ILE A 332 0.18 0.87 29.05
N CYS A 333 1.35 0.43 29.51
CA CYS A 333 1.48 -0.73 30.40
C CYS A 333 2.55 -0.52 31.49
N SER A 334 2.52 -1.37 32.52
CA SER A 334 3.47 -1.37 33.65
C SER A 334 3.77 -2.80 34.11
N ILE A 335 5.00 -3.04 34.55
CA ILE A 335 5.46 -4.34 35.05
C ILE A 335 5.97 -4.16 36.48
N GLU A 336 5.44 -4.93 37.42
CA GLU A 336 5.66 -4.75 38.87
C GLU A 336 6.85 -5.56 39.42
N GLU A 337 7.43 -6.45 38.61
CA GLU A 337 8.53 -7.30 39.02
C GLU A 337 9.72 -7.14 38.06
N PRO A 338 10.97 -7.13 38.57
CA PRO A 338 12.15 -7.06 37.73
C PRO A 338 12.39 -8.39 37.01
N GLY A 339 12.90 -8.34 35.79
CA GLY A 339 13.16 -9.54 35.00
C GLY A 339 13.18 -9.27 33.49
N ASN A 340 13.34 -10.35 32.72
CA ASN A 340 13.22 -10.29 31.27
C ASN A 340 11.83 -10.80 30.89
N TYR A 341 11.10 -10.00 30.11
CA TYR A 341 9.74 -10.32 29.68
C TYR A 341 9.67 -10.37 28.16
N THR A 342 8.85 -11.29 27.66
CA THR A 342 8.42 -11.29 26.26
C THR A 342 7.08 -10.57 26.17
N LEU A 343 7.05 -9.54 25.33
CA LEU A 343 5.86 -8.81 24.92
C LEU A 343 5.29 -9.52 23.69
N LEU A 344 4.18 -10.25 23.87
CA LEU A 344 3.49 -10.93 22.80
C LEU A 344 2.33 -10.06 22.30
N PHE A 345 2.47 -9.51 21.10
CA PHE A 345 1.42 -8.79 20.40
C PHE A 345 0.65 -9.76 19.52
N ARG A 346 -0.67 -9.68 19.58
CA ARG A 346 -1.55 -10.56 18.83
C ARG A 346 -2.76 -9.80 18.31
N PHE A 347 -2.96 -9.90 17.01
CA PHE A 347 -4.23 -9.66 16.35
C PHE A 347 -4.86 -11.02 16.04
N ASN A 348 -6.06 -11.28 16.54
CA ASN A 348 -6.71 -12.59 16.40
C ASN A 348 -7.35 -12.82 15.03
N GLY A 349 -7.25 -11.86 14.11
CA GLY A 349 -8.06 -11.82 12.91
C GLY A 349 -9.44 -11.24 13.17
N SER A 350 -10.13 -10.92 12.09
CA SER A 350 -11.52 -10.47 12.10
C SER A 350 -12.27 -11.11 10.94
N GLU A 351 -13.42 -10.54 10.57
CA GLU A 351 -14.24 -11.10 9.49
C GLU A 351 -13.50 -11.16 8.15
N TYR A 352 -12.64 -10.18 7.87
CA TYR A 352 -11.98 -9.99 6.58
C TYR A 352 -10.45 -9.99 6.65
N TYR A 353 -9.88 -10.08 7.85
CA TYR A 353 -8.44 -10.03 8.05
C TYR A 353 -7.96 -11.27 8.81
N LEU A 354 -6.89 -11.89 8.34
CA LEU A 354 -6.26 -13.02 9.03
C LEU A 354 -5.45 -12.54 10.24
N ASN A 355 -5.25 -13.45 11.19
CA ASN A 355 -4.51 -13.18 12.41
C ASN A 355 -3.03 -12.92 12.15
N SER A 356 -2.39 -12.20 13.07
CA SER A 356 -0.95 -11.96 13.05
C SER A 356 -0.41 -11.77 14.46
N THR A 357 0.87 -12.08 14.64
CA THR A 357 1.56 -11.98 15.93
C THR A 357 2.93 -11.36 15.77
N CYS A 358 3.37 -10.62 16.78
CA CYS A 358 4.73 -10.08 16.87
C CYS A 358 5.24 -10.27 18.30
N GLU A 359 6.52 -10.59 18.44
CA GLU A 359 7.17 -10.72 19.75
C GLU A 359 8.29 -9.70 19.89
N LYS A 360 8.39 -9.09 21.06
CA LYS A 360 9.51 -8.24 21.48
C LYS A 360 9.97 -8.66 22.86
N THR A 361 11.23 -8.42 23.17
CA THR A 361 11.78 -8.66 24.51
C THR A 361 12.05 -7.34 25.20
N ILE A 362 11.77 -7.27 26.50
CA ILE A 362 12.04 -6.10 27.32
C ILE A 362 12.71 -6.52 28.63
N ARG A 363 13.63 -5.68 29.11
CA ARG A 363 14.28 -5.84 30.41
C ARG A 363 13.68 -4.87 31.42
N VAL A 364 13.18 -5.39 32.52
CA VAL A 364 12.59 -4.60 33.61
C VAL A 364 13.59 -4.56 34.75
N LEU A 365 14.08 -3.38 35.07
CA LEU A 365 15.16 -3.17 36.02
C LEU A 365 14.65 -2.52 37.31
N ALA A 366 15.14 -3.00 38.45
CA ALA A 366 14.93 -2.34 39.73
C ALA A 366 16.00 -1.26 39.94
N LEU A 367 15.58 -0.10 40.44
CA LEU A 367 16.51 0.97 40.81
C LEU A 367 17.40 0.56 41.98
N GLY A 368 18.67 0.94 41.90
CA GLY A 368 19.65 0.82 42.98
C GLY A 368 20.23 2.18 43.36
N ILE A 369 21.10 2.18 44.37
CA ILE A 369 21.83 3.37 44.82
C ILE A 369 23.33 3.13 44.70
N THR A 370 24.05 4.09 44.13
CA THR A 370 25.52 4.15 44.13
C THR A 370 25.95 5.29 45.08
N PRO A 371 26.44 4.99 46.29
CA PRO A 371 26.92 6.01 47.24
C PRO A 371 28.16 6.73 46.71
N MET A 372 28.22 8.05 46.91
CA MET A 372 29.33 8.92 46.48
C MET A 372 29.90 9.78 47.61
N THR A 373 29.42 9.59 48.84
CA THR A 373 29.89 10.32 50.02
C THR A 373 31.38 10.13 50.24
N LYS A 374 32.09 11.24 50.49
CA LYS A 374 33.53 11.22 50.78
C LYS A 374 33.78 10.68 52.19
N ASN A 375 34.86 9.90 52.34
CA ASN A 375 35.37 9.36 53.60
C ASN A 375 36.76 9.98 53.84
N PRO A 376 37.11 10.49 55.04
CA PRO A 376 36.36 10.48 56.32
C PRO A 376 35.33 11.59 56.48
N LEU A 377 34.40 11.37 57.41
CA LEU A 377 33.52 12.41 57.97
C LEU A 377 34.24 13.06 59.16
N ILE A 378 34.16 14.38 59.30
CA ILE A 378 34.82 15.11 60.39
C ILE A 378 33.80 15.52 61.45
N ARG A 379 34.03 15.13 62.70
CA ARG A 379 33.19 15.49 63.85
C ARG A 379 33.13 17.01 64.02
N GLY A 380 31.94 17.54 64.24
CA GLY A 380 31.71 18.98 64.38
C GLY A 380 31.73 19.78 63.08
N GLU A 381 32.00 19.16 61.93
CA GLU A 381 31.97 19.81 60.61
C GLU A 381 30.75 19.33 59.78
N ASN A 382 30.44 20.09 58.73
CA ASN A 382 29.42 19.74 57.75
C ASN A 382 29.97 18.70 56.76
N ALA A 383 29.33 17.53 56.70
CA ALA A 383 29.59 16.52 55.70
C ALA A 383 28.62 16.62 54.53
N CYS A 384 29.11 16.47 53.29
CA CYS A 384 28.26 16.32 52.12
C CYS A 384 27.99 14.83 51.89
N ILE A 385 26.79 14.37 52.22
CA ILE A 385 26.33 13.02 51.95
C ILE A 385 25.68 13.01 50.58
N SER A 386 26.12 12.15 49.68
CA SER A 386 25.67 12.15 48.29
C SER A 386 25.70 10.76 47.66
N GLY A 387 24.95 10.62 46.57
CA GLY A 387 24.90 9.41 45.77
C GLY A 387 24.05 9.60 44.52
N ARG A 388 23.89 8.50 43.78
CA ARG A 388 23.09 8.45 42.55
C ARG A 388 22.11 7.28 42.61
N VAL A 389 20.87 7.48 42.16
CA VAL A 389 19.84 6.44 42.04
C VAL A 389 19.64 6.08 40.57
N HIS A 390 19.94 4.86 40.18
CA HIS A 390 19.86 4.46 38.77
C HIS A 390 19.71 2.94 38.61
N ALA A 391 19.34 2.53 37.39
CA ALA A 391 19.36 1.15 36.95
C ALA A 391 20.06 1.07 35.59
N GLU A 392 21.30 0.59 35.57
CA GLU A 392 22.18 0.69 34.40
C GLU A 392 22.27 2.16 33.91
N ASP A 393 21.77 2.44 32.71
CA ASP A 393 21.70 3.74 32.05
C ASP A 393 20.38 4.50 32.30
N LEU A 394 19.41 3.90 33.00
CA LEU A 394 18.14 4.54 33.33
C LEU A 394 18.23 5.33 34.65
N ALA A 395 17.87 6.62 34.57
CA ALA A 395 17.88 7.53 35.70
C ALA A 395 16.69 7.33 36.66
N GLY A 396 16.99 7.22 37.95
CA GLY A 396 16.00 7.26 39.03
C GLY A 396 15.66 8.70 39.42
N ASP A 397 14.91 9.39 38.57
CA ASP A 397 14.43 10.76 38.83
C ASP A 397 13.31 10.79 39.88
N ASN A 398 13.34 11.81 40.75
CA ASN A 398 12.37 12.12 41.79
C ASN A 398 12.10 10.99 42.80
N GLU A 399 13.14 10.22 43.10
CA GLU A 399 13.10 9.08 44.01
C GLU A 399 13.50 9.48 45.43
N GLU A 400 12.80 8.94 46.44
CA GLU A 400 13.08 9.24 47.84
C GLU A 400 14.10 8.27 48.44
N VAL A 401 15.19 8.82 48.99
CA VAL A 401 16.25 8.08 49.68
C VAL A 401 16.27 8.50 51.15
N LEU A 402 15.99 7.55 52.04
CA LEU A 402 16.20 7.71 53.47
C LEU A 402 17.67 7.41 53.80
N ILE A 403 18.32 8.35 54.47
CA ILE A 403 19.74 8.27 54.83
C ILE A 403 19.86 8.21 56.36
N SER A 404 20.64 7.27 56.87
CA SER A 404 21.01 7.19 58.29
C SER A 404 22.50 6.96 58.48
N LEU A 405 23.05 7.48 59.57
CA LEU A 405 24.42 7.24 60.03
C LEU A 405 24.36 6.40 61.31
N SER A 406 24.65 5.11 61.19
CA SER A 406 24.35 4.09 62.20
C SER A 406 22.87 4.17 62.59
N GLU A 407 22.56 4.43 63.86
CA GLU A 407 21.20 4.55 64.39
C GLU A 407 20.62 5.98 64.28
N ILE A 408 21.37 6.94 63.72
CA ILE A 408 20.94 8.33 63.59
C ILE A 408 20.30 8.55 62.22
N ASN A 409 19.01 8.84 62.18
CA ASN A 409 18.34 9.28 60.96
C ASN A 409 18.85 10.68 60.57
N ILE A 410 19.40 10.80 59.35
CA ILE A 410 19.91 12.08 58.82
C ILE A 410 18.76 12.86 58.19
N ALA A 411 18.19 12.31 57.11
CA ALA A 411 17.11 12.92 56.35
C ALA A 411 16.53 11.95 55.32
N THR A 412 15.36 12.30 54.79
CA THR A 412 14.86 11.78 53.51
C THR A 412 15.11 12.84 52.45
N VAL A 413 15.79 12.46 51.37
CA VAL A 413 16.12 13.34 50.24
C VAL A 413 15.48 12.82 48.96
N ARG A 414 15.22 13.71 48.00
CA ARG A 414 14.78 13.34 46.65
C ARG A 414 15.93 13.49 45.66
N THR A 415 16.03 12.57 44.71
CA THR A 415 16.93 12.72 43.57
C THR A 415 16.45 13.81 42.62
N ASP A 416 17.39 14.47 41.96
CA ASP A 416 17.12 15.42 40.90
C ASP A 416 16.86 14.73 39.55
N SER A 417 16.56 15.52 38.52
CA SER A 417 16.32 15.05 37.15
C SER A 417 17.53 14.35 36.53
N ASN A 418 18.71 14.55 37.12
CA ASN A 418 19.95 13.90 36.73
C ASN A 418 20.31 12.81 37.73
N GLU A 419 19.36 12.08 38.33
CA GLU A 419 19.58 10.89 39.17
C GLU A 419 20.43 11.10 40.44
N TYR A 420 20.87 12.33 40.77
CA TYR A 420 21.74 12.59 41.92
C TYR A 420 20.95 13.08 43.13
N PHE A 421 21.45 12.75 44.32
CA PHE A 421 21.04 13.39 45.56
C PHE A 421 22.26 13.86 46.33
N ASN A 422 22.11 14.98 47.05
CA ASN A 422 23.08 15.42 48.03
C ASN A 422 22.39 16.10 49.21
N ILE A 423 23.01 16.04 50.37
CA ILE A 423 22.60 16.77 51.56
C ILE A 423 23.80 17.14 52.41
N THR A 424 23.72 18.31 53.02
CA THR A 424 24.68 18.73 54.04
C THR A 424 24.20 18.24 55.40
N PHE A 425 25.01 17.39 56.05
CA PHE A 425 24.76 16.86 57.38
C PHE A 425 25.80 17.40 58.37
N PRO A 426 25.40 18.16 59.41
CA PRO A 426 26.30 18.55 60.49
C PRO A 426 26.61 17.34 61.37
N VAL A 427 27.85 16.84 61.33
CA VAL A 427 28.24 15.68 62.15
C VAL A 427 28.24 16.09 63.63
N PRO A 428 27.45 15.45 64.51
CA PRO A 428 27.31 15.89 65.89
C PRO A 428 28.65 15.96 66.63
N SER A 429 28.90 17.02 67.39
CA SER A 429 30.16 17.20 68.15
C SER A 429 30.39 16.12 69.21
N ASN A 430 29.33 15.40 69.62
CA ASN A 430 29.39 14.26 70.55
C ASN A 430 29.42 12.90 69.84
N TYR A 431 29.59 12.85 68.51
CA TYR A 431 29.64 11.59 67.77
C TYR A 431 30.92 10.81 68.13
N ILE A 432 30.80 9.47 68.23
CA ILE A 432 31.90 8.58 68.59
C ILE A 432 32.83 8.40 67.38
N LEU A 433 34.14 8.59 67.60
CA LEU A 433 35.15 8.43 66.54
C LEU A 433 35.34 6.95 66.16
N GLY A 434 35.75 6.72 64.92
CA GLY A 434 36.06 5.38 64.40
C GLY A 434 35.19 4.96 63.23
N LYS A 435 35.09 3.66 62.98
CA LYS A 435 34.28 3.10 61.89
C LYS A 435 32.80 3.32 62.17
N SER A 436 32.08 3.77 61.16
CA SER A 436 30.64 3.97 61.17
C SER A 436 30.03 3.56 59.82
N ILE A 437 28.71 3.42 59.77
CA ILE A 437 27.99 2.93 58.61
C ILE A 437 26.99 3.99 58.16
N LEU A 438 27.14 4.46 56.92
CA LEU A 438 26.07 5.18 56.23
C LEU A 438 25.15 4.16 55.56
N LYS A 439 23.87 4.19 55.91
CA LYS A 439 22.84 3.37 55.30
C LYS A 439 21.96 4.25 54.42
N TYR A 440 21.74 3.81 53.19
CA TYR A 440 20.86 4.45 52.23
C TYR A 440 19.74 3.46 51.89
N LEU A 441 18.50 3.88 52.11
CA LEU A 441 17.29 3.11 51.81
C LEU A 441 16.49 3.84 50.73
N LEU A 442 16.31 3.19 49.58
CA LEU A 442 15.44 3.65 48.51
C LEU A 442 13.99 3.30 48.86
N LEU A 443 13.12 4.29 49.03
CA LEU A 443 11.76 4.05 49.55
C LEU A 443 10.83 3.40 48.51
N CYS A 444 11.06 3.61 47.22
CA CYS A 444 10.14 3.12 46.17
C CYS A 444 10.15 1.59 46.01
N ASN A 445 11.28 0.92 46.32
CA ASN A 445 11.42 -0.54 46.18
C ASN A 445 12.07 -1.21 47.39
N GLY A 446 12.42 -0.45 48.43
CA GLY A 446 13.07 -0.96 49.64
C GLY A 446 14.55 -1.35 49.48
N TYR A 447 15.19 -1.01 48.34
CA TYR A 447 16.61 -1.31 48.12
C TYR A 447 17.49 -0.62 49.15
N GLN A 448 18.45 -1.36 49.71
CA GLN A 448 19.37 -0.84 50.73
C GLN A 448 20.80 -1.05 50.29
N VAL A 449 21.62 -0.01 50.45
CA VAL A 449 23.07 -0.09 50.33
C VAL A 449 23.71 0.55 51.55
N ILE A 450 24.85 -0.02 51.96
CA ILE A 450 25.65 0.50 53.06
C ILE A 450 27.01 0.98 52.54
N GLN A 451 27.51 2.05 53.13
CA GLN A 451 28.85 2.56 52.88
C GLN A 451 29.58 2.70 54.22
N GLU A 452 30.71 2.01 54.36
CA GLU A 452 31.59 2.19 55.51
C GLU A 452 32.30 3.53 55.43
N VAL A 453 32.26 4.30 56.52
CA VAL A 453 32.94 5.58 56.66
C VAL A 453 33.71 5.64 57.97
N ASN A 454 34.79 6.40 58.02
CA ASN A 454 35.45 6.73 59.27
C ASN A 454 34.99 8.10 59.74
N VAL A 455 34.59 8.20 61.01
CA VAL A 455 34.38 9.49 61.67
C VAL A 455 35.64 9.86 62.43
N MET A 456 36.24 10.99 62.06
CA MET A 456 37.51 11.48 62.59
C MET A 456 37.34 12.84 63.26
N ALA A 457 38.23 13.11 64.20
CA ALA A 457 38.38 14.42 64.85
C ALA A 457 39.48 15.22 64.17
N ARG A 458 39.36 16.55 64.17
CA ARG A 458 40.53 17.41 63.93
C ARG A 458 41.46 17.30 65.14
N THR A 459 42.75 17.18 64.87
CA THR A 459 43.77 17.13 65.93
C THR A 459 44.48 18.46 66.05
N GLN A 460 44.75 18.91 67.27
CA GLN A 460 45.58 20.08 67.55
C GLN A 460 46.75 19.69 68.45
N ILE A 461 47.84 20.46 68.38
CA ILE A 461 48.96 20.33 69.31
C ILE A 461 48.81 21.41 70.37
N MET A 462 48.62 21.01 71.62
CA MET A 462 48.69 21.91 72.75
C MET A 462 50.10 21.84 73.35
N ALA A 463 50.89 22.89 73.13
CA ALA A 463 52.22 23.03 73.68
C ALA A 463 52.25 24.01 74.84
N SER A 464 52.95 23.66 75.92
CA SER A 464 53.22 24.53 77.06
C SER A 464 54.73 24.71 77.21
N ALA A 465 55.14 25.97 77.34
CA ALA A 465 56.52 26.38 77.57
C ALA A 465 56.63 27.10 78.93
N PRO A 466 57.83 27.20 79.51
CA PRO A 466 58.02 27.91 80.77
C PRO A 466 57.57 29.38 80.66
N GLU A 467 56.79 29.85 81.64
CA GLU A 467 56.31 31.24 81.69
C GLU A 467 57.43 32.26 81.97
N LEU A 468 58.52 31.81 82.60
CA LEU A 468 59.68 32.64 82.93
C LEU A 468 60.77 32.58 81.86
N PRO A 469 61.55 33.65 81.66
CA PRO A 469 62.70 33.65 80.75
C PRO A 469 63.67 32.51 81.07
N VAL A 470 64.01 31.73 80.06
CA VAL A 470 64.97 30.62 80.18
C VAL A 470 66.41 31.16 80.11
N GLU A 471 67.28 30.62 80.95
CA GLU A 471 68.69 31.01 80.96
C GLU A 471 69.44 30.48 79.72
N SER A 472 70.40 31.29 79.23
CA SER A 472 71.29 30.88 78.13
C SER A 472 72.07 29.63 78.50
N ASN A 473 72.13 28.65 77.58
CA ASN A 473 72.81 27.36 77.73
C ASN A 473 72.28 26.42 78.83
N LYS A 474 71.07 26.65 79.38
CA LYS A 474 70.39 25.67 80.24
C LYS A 474 69.26 24.95 79.49
N PRO A 475 69.13 23.62 79.61
CA PRO A 475 67.99 22.91 79.04
C PRO A 475 66.70 23.33 79.73
N PHE A 476 65.62 23.43 78.96
CA PHE A 476 64.26 23.62 79.47
C PHE A 476 63.31 22.65 78.78
N ASN A 477 62.17 22.37 79.42
CA ASN A 477 61.20 21.43 78.91
C ASN A 477 60.06 22.16 78.22
N ILE A 478 59.68 21.67 77.04
CA ILE A 478 58.39 21.98 76.41
C ILE A 478 57.56 20.72 76.52
N THR A 479 56.35 20.82 77.03
CA THR A 479 55.38 19.73 76.94
C THR A 479 54.48 19.99 75.74
N ALA A 480 54.30 18.99 74.88
CA ALA A 480 53.35 19.05 73.79
C ALA A 480 52.47 17.81 73.89
N ILE A 481 51.15 18.02 73.92
CA ILE A 481 50.17 16.94 73.85
C ILE A 481 49.32 17.10 72.60
N LEU A 482 49.06 15.98 71.91
CA LEU A 482 48.09 15.94 70.83
C LEU A 482 46.70 15.86 71.46
N ILE A 483 45.83 16.80 71.11
CA ILE A 483 44.44 16.85 71.59
C ILE A 483 43.46 16.75 70.42
N ASP A 484 42.27 16.23 70.67
CA ASP A 484 41.16 16.20 69.71
C ASP A 484 40.37 17.52 69.69
N ASP A 485 39.32 17.59 68.89
CA ASP A 485 38.40 18.73 68.76
C ASP A 485 37.61 19.05 70.04
N LEU A 486 37.64 18.17 71.05
CA LEU A 486 37.06 18.38 72.37
C LEU A 486 38.14 18.71 73.42
N ASN A 487 39.36 19.04 72.98
CA ASN A 487 40.54 19.26 73.81
C ASN A 487 40.93 18.07 74.70
N GLN A 488 40.53 16.84 74.33
CA GLN A 488 40.91 15.64 75.05
C GLN A 488 42.24 15.11 74.52
N PRO A 489 43.17 14.69 75.39
CA PRO A 489 44.42 14.06 74.96
C PRO A 489 44.14 12.81 74.13
N ILE A 490 44.73 12.74 72.95
CA ILE A 490 44.63 11.56 72.09
C ILE A 490 45.54 10.49 72.68
N GLN A 491 44.96 9.36 73.08
CA GLN A 491 45.72 8.20 73.55
C GLN A 491 46.21 7.39 72.36
N GLY A 492 47.53 7.28 72.23
CA GLY A 492 48.21 6.56 71.16
C GLY A 492 49.71 6.49 71.43
#